data_AF-A0A972XRA3-F1
#
_entry.id   AF-A0A972XRA3-F1
#
_cell.length_a   1.000
_cell.length_b   1.000
_cell.length_c   1.000
_cell.angle_alpha   90.00
_cell.angle_beta   90.00
_cell.angle_gamma   90.00
#
_symmetry.space_group_name_H-M   'P 1'
#
loop_
_entity.id
_entity.type
_entity.pdbx_description
1 polymer ?
#
loop_
_entity_poly.entity_id
_entity_poly.type
_entity_poly.pdbx_seq_one_letter_code
_entity_poly.pdbx_strand_id
1 'polypeptide(L)'
;MTVSTQGIELDTGSRTWRSTVELLSSMRFSISLLTVICIASVIGTVLKQQEPLTNYVNQFGPFWAQVFSLVSLNTVYSAWWFLLILAFLVISTSLCISRNAPKILSELNQFKEDLREQSLKAFGHRAENNLDEAPEMAARRIGQTLVQGGWRVKLQQRDTGWMVAAKKGSANKLGYIAAHSAIVLVCIGGLLDGDLMVRAQMWFNDKVVFTGGGLIADV
;
A
#
# COMPACT_ATOMS: atom_id res chain seq x y z
N MET A 1 -15.32 -14.87 -6.34
CA MET A 1 -14.66 -14.45 -5.09
C MET A 1 -15.08 -13.02 -4.82
N THR A 2 -15.94 -12.82 -3.83
CA THR A 2 -16.34 -11.48 -3.38
C THR A 2 -15.17 -10.89 -2.60
N VAL A 3 -14.41 -9.98 -3.24
CA VAL A 3 -13.35 -9.24 -2.56
C VAL A 3 -14.05 -8.26 -1.61
N SER A 4 -14.16 -8.63 -0.34
CA SER A 4 -14.73 -7.75 0.67
C SER A 4 -13.89 -6.47 0.76
N THR A 5 -14.54 -5.32 0.59
CA THR A 5 -13.95 -3.98 0.73
C THR A 5 -13.96 -3.50 2.18
N GLN A 6 -14.50 -4.31 3.09
CA GLN A 6 -14.57 -3.99 4.51
C GLN A 6 -13.19 -4.16 5.19
N GLY A 7 -13.01 -3.39 6.27
CA GLY A 7 -11.75 -3.26 7.00
C GLY A 7 -11.39 -4.50 7.81
N ILE A 8 -10.48 -4.35 8.78
CA ILE A 8 -10.13 -5.41 9.72
C ILE A 8 -11.23 -5.52 10.79
N GLU A 9 -11.87 -6.68 10.90
CA GLU A 9 -12.67 -7.03 12.08
C GLU A 9 -11.73 -7.57 13.17
N LEU A 10 -11.55 -6.80 14.24
CA LEU A 10 -10.80 -7.25 15.41
C LEU A 10 -11.75 -8.02 16.33
N ASP A 11 -11.32 -9.18 16.86
CA ASP A 11 -12.15 -10.01 17.76
C ASP A 11 -11.94 -9.66 19.26
N THR A 12 -10.82 -8.99 19.57
CA THR A 12 -10.42 -8.56 20.93
C THR A 12 -10.06 -7.06 21.00
N GLY A 13 -10.39 -6.38 22.11
CA GLY A 13 -10.14 -4.95 22.33
C GLY A 13 -11.39 -4.07 22.42
N SER A 14 -11.25 -2.81 22.88
CA SER A 14 -12.35 -1.83 23.04
C SER A 14 -13.03 -1.50 21.71
N ARG A 15 -14.36 -1.35 21.69
CA ARG A 15 -15.16 -1.08 20.48
C ARG A 15 -14.63 0.08 19.63
N THR A 16 -14.20 1.17 20.26
CA THR A 16 -13.67 2.37 19.59
C THR A 16 -12.40 2.07 18.80
N TRP A 17 -11.42 1.39 19.41
CA TRP A 17 -10.18 0.96 18.75
C TRP A 17 -10.44 0.08 17.53
N ARG A 18 -11.41 -0.83 17.62
CA ARG A 18 -11.78 -1.70 16.49
C ARG A 18 -12.34 -0.90 15.32
N SER A 19 -13.31 -0.03 15.58
CA SER A 19 -13.92 0.79 14.54
C SER A 19 -12.89 1.72 13.89
N THR A 20 -11.94 2.28 14.66
CA THR A 20 -10.86 3.09 14.09
C THR A 20 -9.94 2.27 13.19
N VAL A 21 -9.50 1.09 13.62
CA VAL A 21 -8.63 0.21 12.80
C VAL A 21 -9.37 -0.28 11.55
N GLU A 22 -10.66 -0.58 11.67
CA GLU A 22 -11.48 -1.01 10.54
C GLU A 22 -11.65 0.11 9.49
N LEU A 23 -11.93 1.33 9.94
CA LEU A 23 -12.01 2.51 9.08
C LEU A 23 -10.67 2.83 8.41
N LEU A 24 -9.58 2.87 9.18
CA LEU A 24 -8.24 3.13 8.64
C LEU A 24 -7.76 2.02 7.70
N SER A 25 -8.20 0.78 7.88
CA SER A 25 -7.87 -0.34 6.99
C SER A 25 -8.76 -0.43 5.75
N SER A 26 -9.77 0.43 5.59
CA SER A 26 -10.65 0.37 4.42
C SER A 26 -9.95 0.89 3.17
N MET A 27 -9.98 0.12 2.08
CA MET A 27 -9.43 0.57 0.79
C MET A 27 -10.11 1.85 0.28
N ARG A 28 -11.40 2.01 0.54
CA ARG A 28 -12.17 3.19 0.12
C ARG A 28 -11.67 4.45 0.81
N PHE A 29 -11.33 4.34 2.09
CA PHE A 29 -10.77 5.44 2.88
C PHE A 29 -9.43 5.90 2.30
N SER A 30 -8.51 4.98 2.02
CA SER A 30 -7.21 5.31 1.43
C SER A 30 -7.37 6.02 0.07
N ILE A 31 -8.27 5.54 -0.80
CA ILE A 31 -8.52 6.14 -2.12
C ILE A 31 -9.07 7.57 -1.99
N SER A 32 -9.98 7.80 -1.04
CA SER A 32 -10.49 9.14 -0.76
C SER A 32 -9.38 10.08 -0.28
N LEU A 33 -8.51 9.63 0.63
CA LEU A 33 -7.37 10.42 1.09
C LEU A 33 -6.40 10.74 -0.04
N LEU A 34 -6.08 9.76 -0.88
CA LEU A 34 -5.21 9.97 -2.04
C LEU A 34 -5.79 11.02 -2.99
N THR A 35 -7.10 11.02 -3.21
CA THR A 35 -7.77 12.02 -4.08
C THR A 35 -7.65 13.42 -3.49
N VAL A 36 -7.85 13.58 -2.18
CA VAL A 36 -7.68 14.87 -1.50
C VAL A 36 -6.24 15.37 -1.60
N ILE A 37 -5.25 14.49 -1.39
CA ILE A 37 -3.83 14.84 -1.56
C ILE A 37 -3.56 15.26 -3.01
N CYS A 38 -4.07 14.53 -4.01
CA CYS A 38 -3.88 14.90 -5.41
C CYS A 38 -4.43 16.29 -5.73
N ILE A 39 -5.62 16.64 -5.23
CA ILE A 39 -6.21 17.97 -5.40
C ILE A 39 -5.34 19.03 -4.73
N ALA A 40 -4.91 18.79 -3.49
CA ALA A 40 -4.01 19.69 -2.76
C ALA A 40 -2.68 19.90 -3.51
N SER A 41 -2.09 18.84 -4.06
CA SER A 41 -0.86 18.91 -4.85
C SER A 41 -1.04 19.71 -6.14
N VAL A 42 -2.17 19.56 -6.85
CA VAL A 42 -2.47 20.38 -8.04
C VAL A 42 -2.59 21.87 -7.67
N ILE A 43 -3.22 22.20 -6.54
CA ILE A 43 -3.27 23.58 -6.07
C ILE A 43 -1.86 24.09 -5.75
N GLY A 44 -1.05 23.27 -5.07
CA GLY A 44 0.33 23.60 -4.71
C GLY A 44 1.29 23.71 -5.90
N THR A 45 0.98 23.10 -7.04
CA THR A 45 1.77 23.27 -8.28
C THR A 45 1.39 24.53 -9.05
N VAL A 46 0.11 24.91 -9.03
CA VAL A 46 -0.37 26.16 -9.66
C VAL A 46 0.08 27.38 -8.85
N LEU A 47 -0.02 27.30 -7.52
CA LEU A 47 0.42 28.36 -6.63
C LEU A 47 1.91 28.18 -6.33
N LYS A 48 2.78 29.05 -6.88
CA LYS A 48 4.21 29.07 -6.56
C LYS A 48 4.41 29.05 -5.05
N GLN A 49 5.23 28.14 -4.54
CA GLN A 49 5.44 27.96 -3.09
C GLN A 49 6.51 28.93 -2.58
N GLN A 50 6.40 29.35 -1.32
CA GLN A 50 7.42 30.15 -0.59
C GLN A 50 7.80 31.50 -1.25
N GLU A 51 6.90 32.11 -2.01
CA GLU A 51 7.13 33.45 -2.56
C GLU A 51 6.85 34.56 -1.51
N PRO A 52 7.42 35.76 -1.66
CA PRO A 52 7.05 36.91 -0.84
C PRO A 52 5.55 37.24 -0.98
N LEU A 53 4.92 37.70 0.12
CA LEU A 53 3.48 38.03 0.13
C LEU A 53 3.10 39.05 -0.96
N THR A 54 3.99 40.00 -1.25
CA THR A 54 3.83 41.00 -2.32
C THR A 54 3.61 40.36 -3.69
N ASN A 55 4.31 39.28 -4.01
CA ASN A 55 4.17 38.58 -5.28
C ASN A 55 2.80 37.89 -5.40
N TYR A 56 2.27 37.37 -4.30
CA TYR A 56 0.90 36.81 -4.27
C TYR A 56 -0.16 37.91 -4.40
N VAL A 57 0.00 39.04 -3.70
CA VAL A 57 -0.92 40.18 -3.80
C VAL A 57 -0.93 40.74 -5.23
N ASN A 58 0.22 40.83 -5.88
CA ASN A 58 0.33 41.33 -7.26
C ASN A 58 -0.34 40.40 -8.29
N GLN A 59 -0.32 39.08 -8.06
CA GLN A 59 -0.88 38.09 -9.01
C GLN A 59 -2.37 37.80 -8.76
N PHE A 60 -2.79 37.73 -7.50
CA PHE A 60 -4.13 37.24 -7.12
C PHE A 60 -4.98 38.28 -6.37
N GLY A 61 -4.39 39.44 -6.02
CA GLY A 61 -5.04 40.47 -5.23
C GLY A 61 -4.95 40.24 -3.70
N PRO A 62 -5.24 41.27 -2.90
CA PRO A 62 -5.03 41.24 -1.44
C PRO A 62 -5.93 40.23 -0.71
N PHE A 63 -7.16 40.02 -1.18
CA PHE A 63 -8.09 39.06 -0.57
C PHE A 63 -7.58 37.62 -0.67
N TRP A 64 -7.26 37.15 -1.89
CA TRP A 64 -6.79 35.79 -2.11
C TRP A 64 -5.42 35.52 -1.49
N ALA A 65 -4.51 36.50 -1.52
CA ALA A 65 -3.21 36.39 -0.86
C ALA A 65 -3.35 36.14 0.66
N GLN A 66 -4.31 36.78 1.32
CA GLN A 66 -4.60 36.53 2.74
C GLN A 66 -5.21 35.14 2.96
N VAL A 67 -6.16 34.71 2.13
CA VAL A 67 -6.75 33.36 2.20
C VAL A 67 -5.68 32.28 2.04
N PHE A 68 -4.78 32.43 1.06
CA PHE A 68 -3.70 31.48 0.84
C PHE A 68 -2.73 31.41 2.03
N SER A 69 -2.46 32.54 2.68
CA SER A 69 -1.63 32.58 3.88
C SER A 69 -2.31 31.91 5.08
N LEU A 70 -3.61 32.21 5.31
CA LEU A 70 -4.39 31.67 6.42
C LEU A 70 -4.50 30.13 6.40
N VAL A 71 -4.67 29.56 5.21
CA VAL A 71 -4.80 28.10 5.02
C VAL A 71 -3.43 27.43 4.78
N SER A 72 -2.34 28.21 4.76
CA SER A 72 -0.98 27.75 4.44
C SER A 72 -0.86 27.13 3.04
N LEU A 73 -1.61 27.63 2.05
CA LEU A 73 -1.54 27.20 0.65
C LEU A 73 -0.26 27.69 -0.06
N ASN A 74 0.38 28.74 0.46
CA ASN A 74 1.72 29.16 0.05
C ASN A 74 2.83 28.17 0.44
N THR A 75 2.52 27.22 1.34
CA THR A 75 3.42 26.22 1.91
C THR A 75 2.70 24.87 2.11
N VAL A 76 1.96 24.42 1.09
CA VAL A 76 1.09 23.22 1.17
C VAL A 76 1.84 22.00 1.71
N TYR A 77 3.05 21.75 1.20
CA TYR A 77 3.82 20.56 1.54
C TYR A 77 4.28 20.50 3.01
N SER A 78 4.34 21.64 3.71
CA SER A 78 4.66 21.71 5.14
C SER A 78 3.47 22.14 6.01
N ALA A 79 2.28 22.28 5.40
CA ALA A 79 1.05 22.63 6.10
C ALA A 79 0.61 21.46 7.00
N TRP A 80 0.22 21.78 8.24
CA TRP A 80 -0.13 20.77 9.24
C TRP A 80 -1.26 19.84 8.78
N TRP A 81 -2.26 20.38 8.07
CA TRP A 81 -3.40 19.60 7.57
C TRP A 81 -2.98 18.64 6.46
N PHE A 82 -2.05 19.05 5.59
CA PHE A 82 -1.54 18.19 4.51
C PHE A 82 -0.73 17.03 5.09
N LEU A 83 0.17 17.34 6.04
CA LEU A 83 0.96 16.34 6.75
C LEU A 83 0.08 15.35 7.52
N LEU A 84 -1.01 15.81 8.12
CA LEU A 84 -1.99 14.96 8.80
C LEU A 84 -2.67 13.99 7.84
N ILE A 85 -3.13 14.46 6.67
CA ILE A 85 -3.75 13.60 5.66
C ILE A 85 -2.72 12.60 5.10
N LEU A 86 -1.50 13.06 4.81
CA LEU A 86 -0.39 12.22 4.36
C LEU A 86 -0.05 11.13 5.39
N ALA A 87 0.00 11.48 6.68
CA ALA A 87 0.22 10.52 7.76
C ALA A 87 -0.88 9.46 7.81
N PHE A 88 -2.16 9.85 7.72
CA PHE A 88 -3.26 8.89 7.67
C PHE A 88 -3.19 7.99 6.44
N LEU A 89 -2.81 8.51 5.27
CA LEU A 89 -2.60 7.70 4.07
C LEU A 89 -1.49 6.67 4.28
N VAL A 90 -0.35 7.08 4.85
CA VAL A 90 0.79 6.18 5.15
C VAL A 90 0.37 5.09 6.13
N ILE A 91 -0.34 5.42 7.21
CA ILE A 91 -0.84 4.43 8.18
C ILE A 91 -1.81 3.46 7.49
N SER A 92 -2.77 3.98 6.73
CA SER A 92 -3.79 3.17 6.04
C SER A 92 -3.16 2.19 5.04
N THR A 93 -2.25 2.67 4.20
CA THR A 93 -1.53 1.85 3.21
C THR A 93 -0.59 0.84 3.87
N SER A 94 0.09 1.22 4.96
CA SER A 94 0.93 0.31 5.74
C SER A 94 0.12 -0.82 6.37
N LEU A 95 -1.07 -0.53 6.91
CA LEU A 95 -2.00 -1.54 7.42
C LEU A 95 -2.46 -2.50 6.32
N CYS A 96 -2.75 -1.98 5.12
CA CYS A 96 -3.10 -2.79 3.96
C CYS A 96 -1.98 -3.76 3.55
N ILE A 97 -0.72 -3.29 3.57
CA ILE A 97 0.46 -4.14 3.30
C ILE A 97 0.61 -5.18 4.40
N SER A 98 0.61 -4.79 5.67
CA SER A 98 0.80 -5.70 6.81
C SER A 98 -0.23 -6.83 6.83
N ARG A 99 -1.47 -6.57 6.39
CA ARG A 99 -2.54 -7.57 6.34
C ARG A 99 -2.35 -8.55 5.18
N ASN A 100 -2.06 -8.04 3.99
CA ASN A 100 -2.13 -8.84 2.76
C ASN A 100 -0.78 -9.46 2.36
N ALA A 101 0.34 -8.82 2.72
CA ALA A 101 1.68 -9.31 2.41
C ALA A 101 1.97 -10.73 2.92
N PRO A 102 1.68 -11.10 4.20
CA PRO A 102 2.01 -12.45 4.68
C PRO A 102 1.22 -13.54 3.94
N LYS A 103 -0.06 -13.29 3.65
CA LYS A 103 -0.91 -14.21 2.89
C LYS A 103 -0.45 -14.35 1.44
N ILE A 104 -0.07 -13.26 0.80
CA ILE A 104 0.46 -13.29 -0.56
C ILE A 104 1.78 -14.07 -0.57
N LEU A 105 2.67 -13.83 0.38
CA LEU A 105 3.96 -14.50 0.47
C LEU A 105 3.81 -16.01 0.74
N SER A 106 2.90 -16.40 1.63
CA SER A 106 2.59 -17.80 1.88
C SER A 106 2.02 -18.48 0.64
N GLU A 107 1.10 -17.83 -0.08
CA GLU A 107 0.54 -18.35 -1.34
C GLU A 107 1.55 -18.41 -2.49
N LEU A 108 2.61 -17.60 -2.47
CA LEU A 108 3.69 -17.69 -3.44
C LEU A 108 4.52 -18.97 -3.21
N ASN A 109 4.74 -19.31 -1.94
CA ASN A 109 5.54 -20.46 -1.52
C ASN A 109 4.75 -21.77 -1.48
N GLN A 110 3.43 -21.72 -1.27
CA GLN A 110 2.57 -22.90 -1.27
C GLN A 110 2.21 -23.34 -2.69
N PHE A 111 2.52 -24.60 -2.99
CA PHE A 111 1.82 -25.36 -4.01
C PHE A 111 0.59 -25.99 -3.35
N LYS A 112 -0.53 -26.12 -4.08
CA LYS A 112 -1.76 -26.72 -3.56
C LYS A 112 -1.62 -28.25 -3.47
N GLU A 113 -0.74 -28.68 -2.58
CA GLU A 113 -0.32 -30.07 -2.40
C GLU A 113 -1.31 -30.86 -1.54
N ASP A 114 -2.16 -30.20 -0.76
CA ASP A 114 -3.14 -30.83 0.16
C ASP A 114 -4.57 -30.83 -0.37
N LEU A 115 -4.76 -30.79 -1.70
CA LEU A 115 -6.10 -30.99 -2.26
C LEU A 115 -6.49 -32.46 -2.12
N ARG A 116 -7.54 -32.73 -1.35
CA ARG A 116 -8.19 -34.04 -1.27
C ARG A 116 -8.78 -34.37 -2.64
N GLU A 117 -8.71 -35.62 -3.09
CA GLU A 117 -9.23 -36.03 -4.40
C GLU A 117 -10.71 -35.66 -4.60
N GLN A 118 -11.49 -35.75 -3.53
CA GLN A 118 -12.91 -35.37 -3.51
C GLN A 118 -13.12 -33.87 -3.77
N SER A 119 -12.15 -33.02 -3.40
CA SER A 119 -12.16 -31.60 -3.71
C SER A 119 -11.90 -31.34 -5.19
N LEU A 120 -11.17 -32.22 -5.90
CA LEU A 120 -10.98 -32.10 -7.36
C LEU A 120 -12.31 -32.24 -8.11
N LYS A 121 -13.22 -33.08 -7.59
CA LYS A 121 -14.57 -33.23 -8.13
C LYS A 121 -15.43 -31.98 -7.94
N ALA A 122 -15.10 -31.08 -7.02
CA ALA A 122 -15.86 -29.85 -6.80
C ALA A 122 -15.46 -28.69 -7.74
N PHE A 123 -14.38 -28.83 -8.52
CA PHE A 123 -13.99 -27.77 -9.47
C PHE A 123 -14.88 -27.78 -10.72
N GLY A 124 -15.30 -26.60 -11.16
CA GLY A 124 -16.12 -26.43 -12.37
C GLY A 124 -15.39 -26.80 -13.67
N HIS A 125 -14.06 -26.66 -13.70
CA HIS A 125 -13.24 -27.18 -14.79
C HIS A 125 -12.56 -28.47 -14.34
N ARG A 126 -13.11 -29.59 -14.79
CA ARG A 126 -12.60 -30.93 -14.53
C ARG A 126 -12.73 -31.77 -15.78
N ALA A 127 -11.78 -32.67 -15.99
CA ALA A 127 -11.84 -33.70 -17.01
C ALA A 127 -11.31 -34.99 -16.39
N GLU A 128 -11.93 -36.11 -16.77
CA GLU A 128 -11.52 -37.44 -16.35
C GLU A 128 -11.28 -38.26 -17.61
N ASN A 129 -10.16 -38.96 -17.65
CA ASN A 129 -9.81 -39.82 -18.77
C ASN A 129 -8.99 -41.01 -18.26
N ASN A 130 -9.12 -42.14 -18.95
CA ASN A 130 -8.33 -43.32 -18.67
C ASN A 130 -7.03 -43.26 -19.48
N LEU A 131 -5.92 -43.66 -18.86
CA LEU A 131 -4.61 -43.68 -19.47
C LEU A 131 -4.07 -45.10 -19.41
N ASP A 132 -3.66 -45.65 -20.57
CA ASP A 132 -3.07 -46.98 -20.69
C ASP A 132 -1.57 -46.95 -20.34
N GLU A 133 -1.23 -46.38 -19.17
CA GLU A 133 0.14 -46.26 -18.67
C GLU A 133 0.15 -46.40 -17.14
N ALA A 134 1.29 -46.85 -16.59
CA ALA A 134 1.47 -46.91 -15.15
C ALA A 134 1.33 -45.49 -14.53
N PRO A 135 0.68 -45.34 -13.36
CA PRO A 135 0.40 -44.03 -12.76
C PRO A 135 1.63 -43.12 -12.61
N GLU A 136 2.79 -43.70 -12.27
CA GLU A 136 4.04 -42.95 -12.16
C GLU A 136 4.55 -42.43 -13.51
N MET A 137 4.47 -43.26 -14.56
CA MET A 137 4.90 -42.85 -15.91
C MET A 137 4.01 -41.74 -16.45
N ALA A 138 2.69 -41.86 -16.25
CA ALA A 138 1.72 -40.83 -16.60
C ALA A 138 2.03 -39.50 -15.89
N ALA A 139 2.25 -39.56 -14.57
CA ALA A 139 2.55 -38.38 -13.76
C ALA A 139 3.83 -37.68 -14.22
N ARG A 140 4.91 -38.44 -14.47
CA ARG A 140 6.19 -37.89 -14.97
C ARG A 140 6.04 -37.28 -16.36
N ARG A 141 5.34 -37.95 -17.28
CA ARG A 141 5.09 -37.46 -18.65
C ARG A 141 4.31 -36.14 -18.63
N ILE A 142 3.18 -36.11 -17.92
CA ILE A 142 2.36 -34.91 -17.75
C ILE A 142 3.17 -33.78 -17.11
N GLY A 143 3.95 -34.10 -16.08
CA GLY A 143 4.81 -33.12 -15.42
C GLY A 143 5.86 -32.52 -16.35
N GLN A 144 6.53 -33.34 -17.17
CA GLN A 144 7.50 -32.86 -18.15
C GLN A 144 6.86 -31.96 -19.21
N THR A 145 5.70 -32.34 -19.76
CA THR A 145 4.96 -31.50 -20.72
C THR A 145 4.61 -30.13 -20.12
N LEU A 146 4.17 -30.09 -18.86
CA LEU A 146 3.85 -28.85 -18.16
C LEU A 146 5.10 -27.99 -17.90
N VAL A 147 6.22 -28.61 -17.53
CA VAL A 147 7.51 -27.90 -17.39
C VAL A 147 7.94 -27.27 -18.72
N GLN A 148 7.83 -28.00 -19.84
CA GLN A 148 8.11 -27.46 -21.19
C GLN A 148 7.17 -26.28 -21.53
N GLY A 149 5.92 -26.31 -21.06
CA GLY A 149 4.97 -25.19 -21.15
C GLY A 149 5.26 -24.00 -20.22
N GLY A 150 6.37 -24.02 -19.47
CA GLY A 150 6.76 -22.97 -18.53
C GLY A 150 5.98 -22.96 -17.22
N TRP A 151 5.43 -24.10 -16.81
CA TRP A 151 4.78 -24.26 -15.50
C TRP A 151 5.78 -24.74 -14.46
N ARG A 152 5.62 -24.29 -13.21
CA ARG A 152 6.28 -24.91 -12.07
C ARG A 152 5.46 -26.11 -11.64
N VAL A 153 6.05 -27.30 -11.70
CA VAL A 153 5.38 -28.58 -11.44
C VAL A 153 5.96 -29.23 -10.19
N LYS A 154 5.09 -29.85 -9.38
CA LYS A 154 5.46 -30.73 -8.27
C LYS A 154 4.72 -32.05 -8.41
N LEU A 155 5.45 -33.15 -8.28
CA LEU A 155 4.95 -34.51 -8.30
C LEU A 155 4.92 -35.03 -6.85
N GLN A 156 3.80 -35.60 -6.44
CA GLN A 156 3.65 -36.18 -5.10
C GLN A 156 3.05 -37.58 -5.22
N GLN A 157 3.74 -38.56 -4.65
CA GLN A 157 3.21 -39.91 -4.49
C GLN A 157 2.29 -39.94 -3.26
N ARG A 158 1.13 -40.59 -3.40
CA ARG A 158 0.12 -40.80 -2.36
C ARG A 158 -0.31 -42.26 -2.37
N ASP A 159 -0.95 -42.72 -1.29
CA ASP A 159 -1.44 -44.11 -1.19
C ASP A 159 -2.47 -44.47 -2.28
N THR A 160 -3.22 -43.47 -2.76
CA THR A 160 -4.25 -43.60 -3.79
C THR A 160 -3.75 -43.37 -5.22
N GLY A 161 -2.48 -42.97 -5.41
CA GLY A 161 -1.91 -42.70 -6.73
C GLY A 161 -0.92 -41.53 -6.75
N TRP A 162 -0.78 -40.87 -7.91
CA TRP A 162 0.12 -39.73 -8.07
C TRP A 162 -0.67 -38.43 -8.25
N MET A 163 -0.29 -37.39 -7.50
CA MET A 163 -0.78 -36.03 -7.71
C MET A 163 0.26 -35.20 -8.47
N VAL A 164 -0.19 -34.56 -9.54
CA VAL A 164 0.60 -33.56 -10.29
C VAL A 164 0.01 -32.17 -10.03
N ALA A 165 0.75 -31.32 -9.32
CA ALA A 165 0.37 -29.94 -9.09
C ALA A 165 1.20 -29.01 -9.97
N ALA A 166 0.57 -28.16 -10.77
CA ALA A 166 1.25 -27.20 -11.64
C ALA A 166 0.73 -25.78 -11.43
N LYS A 167 1.64 -24.80 -11.43
CA LYS A 167 1.34 -23.37 -11.26
C LYS A 167 2.16 -22.52 -12.21
N LYS A 168 1.51 -21.52 -12.81
CA LYS A 168 2.13 -20.49 -13.65
C LYS A 168 1.62 -19.11 -13.24
N GLY A 169 2.45 -18.07 -13.36
CA GLY A 169 2.02 -16.69 -13.13
C GLY A 169 1.91 -16.25 -11.66
N SER A 170 2.78 -16.73 -10.78
CA SER A 170 2.77 -16.30 -9.36
C SER A 170 3.25 -14.85 -9.17
N ALA A 171 4.09 -14.33 -10.06
CA ALA A 171 4.73 -13.02 -9.94
C ALA A 171 3.76 -11.84 -9.90
N ASN A 172 2.57 -11.95 -10.52
CA ASN A 172 1.57 -10.87 -10.56
C ASN A 172 1.15 -10.40 -9.15
N LYS A 173 1.25 -11.28 -8.13
CA LYS A 173 0.90 -10.93 -6.75
C LYS A 173 1.94 -10.03 -6.08
N LEU A 174 3.19 -10.04 -6.54
CA LEU A 174 4.23 -9.14 -6.05
C LEU A 174 3.97 -7.68 -6.43
N GLY A 175 3.28 -7.45 -7.55
CA GLY A 175 2.93 -6.09 -8.00
C GLY A 175 2.08 -5.32 -6.99
N TYR A 176 1.15 -6.01 -6.30
CA TYR A 176 0.37 -5.42 -5.21
C TYR A 176 1.28 -4.89 -4.09
N ILE A 177 2.22 -5.72 -3.62
CA ILE A 177 3.15 -5.36 -2.54
C ILE A 177 4.05 -4.21 -2.99
N ALA A 178 4.64 -4.32 -4.18
CA ALA A 178 5.54 -3.31 -4.72
C ALA A 178 4.87 -1.94 -4.85
N ALA A 179 3.65 -1.88 -5.39
CA ALA A 179 2.93 -0.62 -5.58
C ALA A 179 2.61 0.08 -4.26
N HIS A 180 2.10 -0.67 -3.27
CA HIS A 180 1.75 -0.08 -1.97
C HIS A 180 3.01 0.32 -1.19
N SER A 181 4.06 -0.51 -1.21
CA SER A 181 5.33 -0.17 -0.57
C SER A 181 5.99 1.06 -1.20
N ALA A 182 5.89 1.23 -2.52
CA ALA A 182 6.41 2.42 -3.20
C ALA A 182 5.72 3.69 -2.72
N ILE A 183 4.38 3.68 -2.59
CA ILE A 183 3.63 4.83 -2.06
C ILE A 183 4.10 5.15 -0.64
N VAL A 184 4.18 4.15 0.24
CA VAL A 184 4.65 4.34 1.62
C VAL A 184 6.06 4.94 1.66
N LEU A 185 6.99 4.39 0.88
CA LEU A 185 8.38 4.88 0.82
C LEU A 185 8.46 6.32 0.30
N VAL A 186 7.74 6.66 -0.76
CA VAL A 186 7.71 8.02 -1.31
C VAL A 186 7.12 9.01 -0.30
N CYS A 187 6.01 8.66 0.35
CA CYS A 187 5.40 9.51 1.36
C CYS A 187 6.29 9.71 2.59
N ILE A 188 6.98 8.66 3.07
CA ILE A 188 7.97 8.78 4.15
C ILE A 188 9.14 9.67 3.71
N GLY A 189 9.64 9.50 2.49
CA GLY A 189 10.67 10.37 1.93
C GLY A 189 10.25 11.84 1.93
N GLY A 190 9.04 12.15 1.48
CA GLY A 190 8.50 13.51 1.50
C GLY A 190 8.30 14.07 2.91
N LEU A 191 7.94 13.24 3.89
CA LEU A 191 7.85 13.65 5.31
C LEU A 191 9.22 13.98 5.91
N LEU A 192 10.27 13.26 5.51
CA LEU A 192 11.64 13.46 6.01
C LEU A 192 12.35 14.64 5.34
N ASP A 193 12.09 14.89 4.06
CA ASP A 193 12.67 16.00 3.28
C ASP A 193 12.09 17.37 3.70
N GLY A 194 10.89 17.39 4.26
CA GLY A 194 10.25 18.62 4.73
C GLY A 194 10.83 19.18 6.04
N ASP A 195 10.33 20.35 6.44
CA ASP A 195 10.62 21.00 7.74
C ASP A 195 10.20 20.17 8.98
N LEU A 196 9.60 18.99 8.81
CA LEU A 196 9.10 18.17 9.90
C LEU A 196 10.24 17.74 10.84
N MET A 197 11.40 17.34 10.31
CA MET A 197 12.56 16.97 11.11
C MET A 197 13.08 18.17 11.91
N VAL A 198 13.14 19.34 11.27
CA VAL A 198 13.55 20.59 11.91
C VAL A 198 12.55 20.98 13.00
N ARG A 199 11.24 20.97 12.72
CA ARG A 199 10.18 21.25 13.69
C ARG A 199 10.17 20.27 14.85
N ALA A 200 10.42 18.99 14.60
CA ALA A 200 10.54 17.98 15.64
C ALA A 200 11.75 18.27 16.53
N GLN A 201 12.92 18.56 15.95
CA GLN A 201 14.11 18.95 16.72
C GLN A 201 13.90 20.25 17.50
N MET A 202 13.19 21.21 16.93
CA MET A 202 12.83 22.44 17.62
C MET A 202 11.93 22.17 18.82
N TRP A 203 10.91 21.32 18.65
CA TRP A 203 10.01 20.93 19.73
C TRP A 203 10.72 20.13 20.83
N PHE A 204 11.56 19.16 20.46
CA PHE A 204 12.31 18.34 21.43
C PHE A 204 13.38 19.12 22.21
N ASN A 205 13.89 20.22 21.65
CA ASN A 205 14.93 21.04 22.27
C ASN A 205 14.43 22.40 22.77
N ASP A 206 13.11 22.60 22.84
CA ASP A 206 12.46 23.87 23.22
C ASP A 206 13.02 25.11 22.45
N LYS A 207 13.39 24.91 21.18
CA LYS A 207 13.91 25.96 20.29
C LYS A 207 12.77 26.61 19.51
N VAL A 208 12.86 27.93 19.35
CA VAL A 208 11.94 28.72 18.52
C VAL A 208 12.66 29.28 17.29
N VAL A 209 11.91 29.53 16.21
CA VAL A 209 12.48 30.14 15.01
C VAL A 209 12.91 31.56 15.38
N PHE A 210 14.16 31.91 15.13
CA PHE A 210 14.62 33.27 15.35
C PHE A 210 13.95 34.21 14.33
N THR A 211 13.04 35.06 14.82
CA THR A 211 12.31 36.04 14.00
C THR A 211 12.91 37.45 14.05
N GLY A 212 14.13 37.60 14.60
CA GLY A 212 14.77 38.88 14.86
C GLY A 212 15.61 39.40 13.68
N GLY A 213 15.62 40.73 13.49
CA GLY A 213 16.63 41.44 12.70
C GLY A 213 17.86 41.85 13.52
N GLY A 214 18.17 41.08 14.58
CA GLY A 214 19.31 41.32 15.48
C GLY A 214 20.60 40.70 14.95
N LEU A 215 21.75 41.24 15.38
CA LEU A 215 23.07 40.72 15.04
C LEU A 215 23.22 39.30 15.61
N ILE A 216 23.93 38.43 14.87
CA ILE A 216 24.26 37.04 15.27
C ILE A 216 24.91 36.95 16.67
N ALA A 217 25.41 38.06 17.23
CA ALA A 217 25.98 38.15 18.56
C ALA A 217 24.96 38.09 19.72
N ASP A 218 23.66 38.24 19.45
CA ASP A 218 22.61 38.31 20.49
C ASP A 218 21.85 36.98 20.70
N VAL A 219 22.35 35.87 20.14
CA VAL A 219 21.73 34.52 20.21
C VAL A 219 22.69 33.51 20.84
#